data_AF-A0A1H2UDE5-F1
#
_entry.id   AF-A0A1H2UDE5-F1
#
_cell.length_a   1.000
_cell.length_b   1.000
_cell.length_c   1.000
_cell.angle_alpha   90.00
_cell.angle_beta   90.00
_cell.angle_gamma   90.00
#
_symmetry.space_group_name_H-M   'P 1'
#
loop_
_entity.id
_entity.type
_entity.pdbx_description
1 polymer ?
#
loop_
_entity_poly.entity_id
_entity_poly.type
_entity_poly.pdbx_seq_one_letter_code
_entity_poly.pdbx_strand_id
1 'polypeptide(L)'
;MKIIRDYRIDYELLFTQQYRSFQVIYGQYLEEKDVFVKKSLLKLLLVKCDELIACIDKGAEEDREEILLHRKNILKELKGLNNENI
;
A
#
# COMPACT_ATOMS: atom_id res chain seq x y z
N MET A 1 4.45 -4.04 42.55
CA MET A 1 3.36 -3.66 41.62
C MET A 1 3.90 -3.80 40.20
N LYS A 2 3.50 -4.84 39.45
CA LYS A 2 3.94 -5.01 38.04
C LYS A 2 3.13 -4.04 37.19
N ILE A 3 3.79 -3.03 36.63
CA ILE A 3 3.19 -2.16 35.62
C ILE A 3 3.08 -3.00 34.34
N ILE A 4 1.89 -3.54 34.07
CA ILE A 4 1.58 -4.12 32.76
C ILE A 4 1.32 -2.91 31.87
N ARG A 5 2.30 -2.56 31.03
CA ARG A 5 2.08 -1.58 29.96
C ARG A 5 1.27 -2.29 28.89
N ASP A 6 -0.02 -1.96 28.78
CA ASP A 6 -0.81 -2.25 27.58
C ASP A 6 -0.20 -1.44 26.44
N TYR A 7 0.71 -2.06 25.67
CA TYR A 7 1.18 -1.49 24.41
C TYR A 7 0.06 -1.65 23.38
N ARG A 8 -0.91 -0.73 23.42
CA ARG A 8 -1.86 -0.60 22.31
C ARG A 8 -1.09 -0.12 21.09
N ILE A 9 -1.29 -0.82 19.97
CA ILE A 9 -0.75 -0.40 18.68
C ILE A 9 -1.49 0.88 18.27
N ASP A 10 -0.72 1.91 17.96
CA ASP A 10 -1.23 3.13 17.34
C ASP A 10 -1.39 2.87 15.83
N TYR A 11 -2.60 2.46 15.43
CA TYR A 11 -2.91 2.14 14.04
C TYR A 11 -2.91 3.37 13.14
N GLU A 12 -3.11 4.57 13.70
CA GLU A 12 -3.04 5.84 12.98
C GLU A 12 -1.60 6.17 12.59
N LEU A 13 -0.67 6.06 13.56
CA LEU A 13 0.75 6.20 13.30
C LEU A 13 1.26 5.12 12.34
N LEU A 14 0.80 3.88 12.50
CA LEU A 14 1.17 2.78 11.61
C LEU A 14 0.67 3.04 10.18
N PHE A 15 -0.58 3.48 10.02
CA PHE A 15 -1.13 3.86 8.72
C PHE A 15 -0.27 4.94 8.07
N THR A 16 0.04 6.02 8.80
CA THR A 16 0.88 7.13 8.31
C THR A 16 2.24 6.64 7.81
N GLN A 17 2.88 5.72 8.55
CA GLN A 17 4.17 5.15 8.15
C GLN A 17 4.05 4.27 6.90
N GLN A 18 3.01 3.44 6.81
CA GLN A 18 2.77 2.63 5.62
C GLN A 18 2.43 3.48 4.41
N TYR A 19 1.69 4.58 4.60
CA TYR A 19 1.29 5.47 3.51
C TYR A 19 2.49 6.23 2.95
N ARG A 20 3.41 6.69 3.79
CA ARG A 20 4.71 7.24 3.34
C ARG A 20 5.50 6.21 2.52
N SER A 21 5.55 4.96 2.98
CA SER A 21 6.22 3.89 2.23
C SER A 21 5.55 3.65 0.87
N PHE A 22 4.22 3.63 0.83
CA PHE A 22 3.44 3.54 -0.41
C PHE A 22 3.81 4.67 -1.38
N GLN A 23 3.86 5.92 -0.91
CA GLN A 23 4.20 7.08 -1.73
C GLN A 23 5.61 7.00 -2.32
N VAL A 24 6.60 6.55 -1.54
CA VAL A 24 7.97 6.36 -2.04
C VAL A 24 8.02 5.30 -3.15
N ILE A 25 7.37 4.16 -2.95
CA ILE A 25 7.31 3.09 -3.95
C ILE A 25 6.56 3.56 -5.20
N TYR A 26 5.50 4.36 -5.01
CA TYR A 26 4.72 4.92 -6.12
C TYR A 26 5.56 5.92 -6.93
N GLY A 27 6.38 6.75 -6.27
CA GLY A 27 7.35 7.61 -6.95
C GLY A 27 8.34 6.82 -7.79
N GLN A 28 8.94 5.76 -7.22
CA GLN A 28 9.84 4.87 -7.95
C GLN A 28 9.15 4.21 -9.15
N TYR A 29 7.90 3.80 -9.00
CA TYR A 29 7.08 3.23 -10.07
C TYR A 29 6.92 4.18 -11.27
N LEU A 30 6.67 5.46 -11.00
CA LEU A 30 6.49 6.47 -12.05
C LEU A 30 7.76 6.72 -12.85
N GLU A 31 8.93 6.65 -12.21
CA GLU A 31 10.24 6.91 -12.82
C GLU A 31 10.86 5.68 -13.51
N GLU A 32 10.44 4.48 -13.12
CA GLU A 32 10.97 3.23 -13.67
C GLU A 32 10.64 3.12 -15.18
N LYS A 33 11.54 2.52 -15.95
CA LYS A 33 11.36 2.26 -17.39
C LYS A 33 11.35 0.77 -17.71
N ASP A 34 12.04 -0.03 -16.90
CA ASP A 34 12.07 -1.48 -17.03
C ASP A 34 10.70 -2.07 -16.66
N VAL A 35 10.07 -2.76 -17.61
CA VAL A 35 8.74 -3.33 -17.45
C VAL A 35 8.70 -4.43 -16.37
N PHE A 36 9.77 -5.20 -16.22
CA PHE A 36 9.86 -6.23 -15.19
C PHE A 36 9.93 -5.60 -13.79
N VAL A 37 10.74 -4.54 -13.63
CA VAL A 37 10.82 -3.80 -12.38
C VAL A 37 9.50 -3.08 -12.09
N LYS A 38 8.87 -2.42 -13.07
CA LYS A 38 7.52 -1.83 -12.93
C LYS A 38 6.49 -2.82 -12.42
N LYS A 39 6.42 -4.02 -13.00
CA LYS A 39 5.51 -5.08 -12.55
C LYS A 39 5.76 -5.46 -11.09
N SER A 40 7.03 -5.49 -10.68
CA SER A 40 7.42 -5.80 -9.31
C SER A 40 7.02 -4.69 -8.34
N LEU A 41 7.22 -3.41 -8.71
CA LEU A 41 6.77 -2.25 -7.93
C LEU A 41 5.25 -2.19 -7.79
N LEU A 42 4.50 -2.45 -8.87
CA LEU A 42 3.03 -2.52 -8.81
C LEU A 42 2.54 -3.62 -7.86
N LYS A 43 3.16 -4.81 -7.87
CA LYS A 43 2.84 -5.88 -6.91
C LYS A 43 3.11 -5.45 -5.47
N LEU A 44 4.21 -4.75 -5.23
CA LEU A 44 4.54 -4.22 -3.90
C LEU A 44 3.53 -3.15 -3.45
N LEU A 45 3.10 -2.28 -4.36
CA LEU A 45 2.05 -1.28 -4.10
C LEU A 45 0.72 -1.94 -3.71
N LEU A 46 0.36 -3.09 -4.31
CA LEU A 46 -0.83 -3.84 -3.90
C LEU A 46 -0.73 -4.35 -2.46
N VAL A 47 0.44 -4.88 -2.07
CA VAL A 47 0.69 -5.29 -0.68
C VAL A 47 0.55 -4.10 0.26
N LYS A 48 1.07 -2.94 -0.13
CA LYS A 48 0.95 -1.70 0.67
C LYS A 48 -0.50 -1.24 0.81
N CYS A 49 -1.33 -1.33 -0.24
CA CYS A 49 -2.77 -1.07 -0.13
C CYS A 49 -3.44 -2.03 0.86
N ASP A 50 -3.10 -3.32 0.82
CA ASP A 50 -3.67 -4.32 1.75
C ASP A 50 -3.24 -4.04 3.22
N GLU A 51 -2.01 -3.59 3.44
CA GLU A 51 -1.51 -3.16 4.77
C GLU A 51 -2.22 -1.90 5.29
N LEU A 52 -2.48 -0.92 4.42
CA LEU A 52 -3.22 0.30 4.75
C LEU A 52 -4.67 -0.01 5.14
N ILE A 53 -5.34 -0.84 4.34
CA ILE A 53 -6.71 -1.32 4.66
C ILE A 53 -6.71 -2.05 6.00
N ALA A 54 -5.71 -2.89 6.27
CA ALA A 54 -5.60 -3.60 7.55
C ALA A 54 -5.37 -2.66 8.76
N CYS A 55 -4.81 -1.46 8.57
CA CYS A 55 -4.73 -0.45 9.63
C CYS A 55 -6.10 0.18 9.87
N ILE A 56 -6.84 0.52 8.81
CA ILE A 56 -8.20 1.05 8.89
C ILE A 56 -9.13 0.05 9.58
N ASP A 57 -9.12 -1.22 9.14
CA ASP A 57 -9.93 -2.29 9.72
C ASP A 57 -9.62 -2.53 11.22
N LYS A 58 -8.47 -2.05 11.72
CA LYS A 58 -8.03 -2.13 13.13
C LYS A 58 -8.20 -0.83 13.92
N GLY A 59 -8.72 0.23 13.29
CA GLY A 59 -9.12 1.46 13.96
C GLY A 59 -8.31 2.72 13.59
N ALA A 60 -7.59 2.73 12.46
CA ALA A 60 -7.14 4.00 11.86
C ALA A 60 -8.34 4.73 11.23
N GLU A 61 -8.44 6.06 11.41
CA GLU A 61 -9.59 6.88 10.99
C GLU A 61 -9.38 7.48 9.59
N GLU A 62 -9.11 6.61 8.61
CA GLU A 62 -8.75 7.00 7.24
C GLU A 62 -9.76 6.48 6.21
N ASP A 63 -9.82 7.12 5.03
CA ASP A 63 -10.80 6.76 3.99
C ASP A 63 -10.44 5.44 3.29
N ARG A 64 -11.20 4.39 3.63
CA ARG A 64 -11.05 3.05 3.04
C ARG A 64 -11.32 3.02 1.54
N GLU A 65 -12.29 3.80 1.06
CA GLU A 65 -12.68 3.80 -0.36
C GLU A 65 -11.58 4.43 -1.22
N GLU A 66 -10.86 5.42 -0.71
CA GLU A 66 -9.68 5.98 -1.37
C GLU A 66 -8.59 4.90 -1.58
N ILE A 67 -8.27 4.13 -0.54
CA ILE A 67 -7.26 3.07 -0.65
C ILE A 67 -7.71 1.93 -1.59
N LEU A 68 -8.99 1.58 -1.56
CA LEU A 68 -9.56 0.60 -2.50
C LEU A 68 -9.50 1.09 -3.95
N LEU A 69 -9.72 2.38 -4.19
CA LEU A 69 -9.60 2.97 -5.51
C LEU A 69 -8.16 2.90 -6.02
N HIS A 70 -7.17 3.25 -5.19
CA HIS A 70 -5.76 3.09 -5.53
C HIS A 70 -5.43 1.65 -5.90
N ARG A 71 -5.84 0.69 -5.06
CA ARG A 71 -5.63 -0.74 -5.29
C ARG A 71 -6.23 -1.20 -6.61
N LYS A 72 -7.47 -0.77 -6.92
CA LYS A 72 -8.15 -1.09 -8.19
C LYS A 72 -7.40 -0.53 -9.40
N ASN A 73 -6.89 0.70 -9.31
CA ASN A 73 -6.12 1.33 -10.38
C ASN A 73 -4.79 0.60 -10.62
N ILE A 74 -4.06 0.27 -9.54
CA ILE A 74 -2.82 -0.52 -9.62
C ILE A 74 -3.08 -1.91 -10.24
N LEU A 75 -4.17 -2.59 -9.86
CA LEU A 75 -4.56 -3.86 -10.47
C LEU A 75 -4.84 -3.74 -11.97
N LYS A 76 -5.52 -2.66 -12.39
CA LYS A 76 -5.83 -2.40 -13.80
C LYS A 76 -4.53 -2.21 -14.59
N GLU A 77 -3.60 -1.45 -14.05
CA GLU A 77 -2.31 -1.17 -14.68
C GLU A 77 -1.42 -2.42 -14.77
N LEU A 78 -1.34 -3.21 -13.70
CA LEU A 78 -0.62 -4.49 -13.69
C LEU A 78 -1.20 -5.47 -14.71
N LYS A 79 -2.52 -5.52 -14.88
CA LYS A 79 -3.18 -6.31 -15.93
C LYS A 79 -2.80 -5.81 -17.33
N GLY A 80 -2.77 -4.49 -17.54
CA GLY A 80 -2.32 -3.87 -18.79
C GLY A 80 -0.93 -4.34 -19.18
N LEU A 81 0.04 -4.20 -18.28
CA LEU A 81 1.43 -4.61 -18.53
C LEU A 81 1.59 -6.13 -18.74
N ASN A 82 0.69 -6.95 -18.18
CA ASN A 82 0.73 -8.40 -18.41
C ASN A 82 0.17 -8.79 -19.79
N ASN A 83 -0.76 -8.01 -20.33
CA ASN A 83 -1.34 -8.25 -21.65
C ASN A 83 -0.45 -7.74 -22.80
N GLU A 84 0.43 -6.76 -22.54
CA GLU A 84 1.38 -6.22 -23.53
C GLU A 84 2.59 -7.13 -23.80
N ASN A 85 2.76 -8.22 -23.04
CA ASN A 85 3.85 -9.19 -23.23
C ASN A 85 3.47 -10.37 -24.16
N ILE A 86 2.64 -10.13 -25.19
CA ILE A 86 2.32 -11.09 -26.27
C ILE A 86 3.04 -10.67 -27.54
#